data_AF-A0A523VWA9-F1
#
_entry.id   AF-A0A523VWA9-F1
#
_cell.length_a   1.000
_cell.length_b   1.000
_cell.length_c   1.000
_cell.angle_alpha   90.00
_cell.angle_beta   90.00
_cell.angle_gamma   90.00
#
_symmetry.space_group_name_H-M   'P 1'
#
loop_
_entity.id
_entity.type
_entity.pdbx_description
1 polymer ?
#
loop_
_entity_poly.entity_id
_entity_poly.type
_entity_poly.pdbx_seq_one_letter_code
_entity_poly.pdbx_strand_id
1 'polypeptide(L)'
;MNFEVQDVDAMGRIGKININGKEMITPNMFPVIHPYKNLLPMVDLKDIGVQAVFTNAYIIYQNRSKREIVLNKGIHEFLNFDGLIATDSGAFQQYMYNNKEMVINPADIEAFQEKIDSDFPVILDIPVQLDDTYEQAIFKVNETIKRAKDNIERRRNTNCNWFGPVHGGKYKDLLKKSAVEMSHLDFAVYAIGGLVKAFIDYRFELTLEVLLTVKKNIIPNKPIHMFGLGLPQFFSLAIACGCDLMDSAAYILYAKENRYFTLSTGTKNLEELTEFPCHCPICMKYTPNELKTFEDDLKTQLLAKHNLYLSFSELKTVRQAIREGNLWELVEQRIRNHPNLVKAFNIVKKNLDFFEFHEKLYKKHGRLFVSSESLSRPLIHRYIKKSSTNYRPPLDAQYLIILPELDIKGRFSPTINNWLGEINRTEIIPRKSIHIVFLSNFFGIIPLELLDTFPMGQHEAISSTEMKENLYKNCLLKAENYIRSYYMSYKKTGVLIPETFINQYEENINFYKDHPIYGIRNLLKTKYNLNFIISNEIKDMLLFFKAD
;
A
#
# COMPACT_ATOMS: atom_id res chain seq x y z
N MET A 1 13.43 -9.41 20.65
CA MET A 1 12.54 -9.77 19.53
C MET A 1 13.36 -10.07 18.30
N ASN A 2 13.02 -11.13 17.54
CA ASN A 2 13.50 -11.29 16.17
C ASN A 2 12.40 -10.84 15.19
N PHE A 3 12.76 -10.03 14.19
CA PHE A 3 11.89 -9.65 13.08
C PHE A 3 12.62 -9.92 11.76
N GLU A 4 12.15 -10.92 11.02
CA GLU A 4 12.73 -11.33 9.75
C GLU A 4 11.77 -11.00 8.61
N VAL A 5 12.20 -10.21 7.63
CA VAL A 5 11.42 -9.94 6.42
C VAL A 5 11.59 -11.10 5.44
N GLN A 6 10.50 -11.78 5.11
CA GLN A 6 10.46 -12.95 4.22
C GLN A 6 10.15 -12.58 2.78
N ASP A 7 9.25 -11.61 2.56
CA ASP A 7 8.89 -11.14 1.21
C ASP A 7 8.40 -9.70 1.25
N VAL A 8 8.45 -9.00 0.12
CA VAL A 8 8.07 -7.59 -0.02
C VAL A 8 7.30 -7.32 -1.30
N ASP A 9 6.39 -6.36 -1.29
CA ASP A 9 5.84 -5.79 -2.53
C ASP A 9 5.36 -4.37 -2.25
N ALA A 10 5.54 -3.45 -3.21
CA ALA A 10 5.54 -2.02 -2.93
C ALA A 10 6.44 -1.73 -1.71
N MET A 11 5.90 -1.18 -0.62
CA MET A 11 6.59 -1.08 0.67
C MET A 11 6.07 -2.06 1.73
N GLY A 12 5.09 -2.89 1.39
CA GLY A 12 4.53 -3.90 2.28
C GLY A 12 5.51 -5.03 2.51
N ARG A 13 5.54 -5.56 3.73
CA ARG A 13 6.50 -6.59 4.15
C ARG A 13 5.80 -7.74 4.83
N ILE A 14 5.97 -8.93 4.26
CA ILE A 14 5.70 -10.16 5.01
C ILE A 14 6.91 -10.40 5.88
N GLY A 15 6.71 -10.36 7.18
CA GLY A 15 7.75 -10.64 8.15
C GLY A 15 7.28 -11.60 9.22
N LYS A 16 8.25 -12.21 9.90
CA LYS A 16 8.02 -13.13 11.01
C LYS A 16 8.57 -12.49 12.27
N ILE A 17 7.69 -12.27 13.24
CA ILE A 17 8.04 -11.82 14.58
C ILE A 17 8.07 -13.06 15.48
N ASN A 18 9.16 -13.24 16.22
CA ASN A 18 9.28 -14.25 17.27
C ASN A 18 9.73 -13.59 18.59
N ILE A 19 8.97 -13.84 19.65
CA ILE A 19 9.27 -13.43 21.02
C ILE A 19 9.04 -14.64 21.92
N ASN A 20 10.10 -15.14 22.54
CA ASN A 20 10.04 -16.24 23.50
C ASN A 20 9.25 -17.47 23.00
N GLY A 21 9.40 -17.81 21.72
CA GLY A 21 8.71 -18.94 21.08
C GLY A 21 7.30 -18.64 20.56
N LYS A 22 6.71 -17.48 20.89
CA LYS A 22 5.44 -17.02 20.32
C LYS A 22 5.68 -16.34 18.98
N GLU A 23 4.86 -16.65 17.98
CA GLU A 23 5.06 -16.20 16.61
C GLU A 23 3.87 -15.40 16.05
N MET A 24 4.19 -14.36 15.28
CA MET A 24 3.22 -13.58 14.52
C MET A 24 3.76 -13.24 13.13
N ILE A 25 2.90 -13.34 12.12
CA ILE A 25 3.25 -12.99 10.73
C ILE A 25 2.73 -11.59 10.42
N THR A 26 3.59 -10.69 9.92
CA THR A 26 3.21 -9.35 9.44
C THR A 26 2.86 -9.39 7.94
N PRO A 27 2.11 -8.41 7.42
CA PRO A 27 1.27 -7.48 8.17
C PRO A 27 0.19 -8.17 9.00
N ASN A 28 -0.08 -7.63 10.19
CA ASN A 28 -1.09 -8.17 11.12
C ASN A 28 -1.82 -7.08 11.92
N MET A 29 -2.86 -7.49 12.64
CA MET A 29 -3.62 -6.61 13.53
C MET A 29 -3.80 -7.22 14.92
N PHE A 30 -3.78 -6.38 15.94
CA PHE A 30 -4.12 -6.70 17.32
C PHE A 30 -5.57 -6.29 17.62
N PRO A 31 -6.50 -7.23 17.85
CA PRO A 31 -7.81 -6.89 18.41
C PRO A 31 -7.62 -6.30 19.80
N VAL A 32 -8.17 -5.11 20.02
CA VAL A 32 -8.19 -4.50 21.35
C VAL A 32 -9.26 -5.18 22.18
N ILE A 33 -8.87 -5.69 23.34
CA ILE A 33 -9.73 -6.41 24.27
C ILE A 33 -9.77 -5.71 25.64
N HIS A 34 -10.96 -5.66 26.23
CA HIS A 34 -11.09 -5.20 27.61
C HIS A 34 -10.59 -6.31 28.56
N PRO A 35 -9.67 -6.02 29.51
CA PRO A 35 -8.92 -7.05 30.22
C PRO A 35 -9.78 -8.03 31.04
N TYR A 36 -10.95 -7.62 31.53
CA TYR A 36 -11.85 -8.47 32.33
C TYR A 36 -13.34 -8.27 32.03
N LYS A 37 -13.68 -7.64 30.90
CA LYS A 37 -15.07 -7.44 30.43
C LYS A 37 -15.14 -7.69 28.93
N ASN A 38 -14.36 -8.63 28.43
CA ASN A 38 -14.35 -8.94 27.02
C ASN A 38 -15.65 -9.68 26.65
N LEU A 39 -16.34 -9.20 25.62
CA LEU A 39 -17.59 -9.82 25.19
C LEU A 39 -17.33 -11.09 24.36
N LEU A 40 -16.19 -11.17 23.69
CA LEU A 40 -15.77 -12.36 22.96
C LEU A 40 -14.88 -13.26 23.82
N PRO A 41 -15.22 -14.55 23.98
CA PRO A 41 -14.31 -15.55 24.52
C PRO A 41 -12.97 -15.60 23.77
N MET A 42 -11.85 -15.88 24.48
CA MET A 42 -10.54 -16.02 23.83
C MET A 42 -10.47 -17.19 22.84
N VAL A 43 -11.26 -18.25 23.08
CA VAL A 43 -11.36 -19.38 22.14
C VAL A 43 -11.84 -18.92 20.76
N ASP A 44 -12.80 -17.99 20.69
CA ASP A 44 -13.27 -17.45 19.41
C ASP A 44 -12.17 -16.69 18.67
N LEU A 45 -11.34 -15.93 19.39
CA LEU A 45 -10.20 -15.24 18.80
C LEU A 45 -9.17 -16.24 18.23
N LYS A 46 -8.93 -17.34 18.96
CA LYS A 46 -8.05 -18.43 18.50
C LYS A 46 -8.58 -19.09 17.23
N ASP A 47 -9.89 -19.36 17.16
CA ASP A 47 -10.54 -19.97 15.99
C ASP A 47 -10.49 -19.07 14.75
N ILE A 48 -10.58 -17.74 14.95
CA ILE A 48 -10.39 -16.75 13.87
C ILE A 48 -8.93 -16.72 13.36
N GLY A 49 -7.99 -17.18 14.18
CA GLY A 49 -6.55 -17.15 13.90
C GLY A 49 -5.86 -15.88 14.38
N VAL A 50 -6.38 -15.24 15.44
CA VAL A 50 -5.73 -14.11 16.10
C VAL A 50 -4.43 -14.56 16.74
N GLN A 51 -3.31 -13.99 16.32
CA GLN A 51 -1.96 -14.32 16.82
C GLN A 51 -1.50 -13.41 17.95
N ALA A 52 -2.11 -12.22 18.06
CA ALA A 52 -1.76 -11.23 19.05
C ALA A 52 -2.98 -10.38 19.44
N VAL A 53 -3.02 -9.90 20.69
CA VAL A 53 -4.09 -9.03 21.20
C VAL A 53 -3.50 -7.80 21.88
N PHE A 54 -4.28 -6.73 21.89
CA PHE A 54 -3.95 -5.50 22.61
C PHE A 54 -4.86 -5.37 23.82
N THR A 55 -4.34 -5.08 25.01
CA THR A 55 -5.15 -4.72 26.16
C THR A 55 -4.60 -3.48 26.86
N ASN A 56 -5.24 -3.02 27.92
CA ASN A 56 -4.85 -1.80 28.61
C ASN A 56 -4.39 -2.12 30.02
N ALA A 57 -3.09 -1.97 30.27
CA ALA A 57 -2.48 -2.24 31.57
C ALA A 57 -2.98 -1.25 32.63
N TYR A 58 -3.30 -0.02 32.25
CA TYR A 58 -3.82 0.97 33.17
C TYR A 58 -5.19 0.57 33.75
N ILE A 59 -6.11 0.03 32.95
CA ILE A 59 -7.40 -0.48 33.45
C ILE A 59 -7.19 -1.59 34.49
N ILE A 60 -6.25 -2.50 34.24
CA ILE A 60 -5.88 -3.56 35.20
C ILE A 60 -5.28 -2.93 36.45
N TYR A 61 -4.33 -2.01 36.27
CA TYR A 61 -3.66 -1.31 37.35
C TYR A 61 -4.68 -0.63 38.27
N GLN A 62 -5.65 0.12 37.74
CA GLN A 62 -6.63 0.80 38.58
C GLN A 62 -7.50 -0.14 39.43
N ASN A 63 -7.75 -1.37 38.98
CA ASN A 63 -8.52 -2.33 39.75
C ASN A 63 -7.63 -3.17 40.68
N ARG A 64 -7.55 -2.80 41.97
CA ARG A 64 -6.71 -3.50 42.97
C ARG A 64 -6.87 -5.02 42.97
N SER A 65 -8.11 -5.52 42.95
CA SER A 65 -8.37 -6.97 42.96
C SER A 65 -7.81 -7.66 41.72
N LYS A 66 -7.96 -7.06 40.52
CA LYS A 66 -7.45 -7.62 39.27
C LYS A 66 -5.94 -7.45 39.16
N ARG A 67 -5.40 -6.33 39.65
CA ARG A 67 -3.95 -6.06 39.71
C ARG A 67 -3.22 -7.14 40.50
N GLU A 68 -3.70 -7.47 41.70
CA GLU A 68 -3.10 -8.51 42.55
C GLU A 68 -3.14 -9.89 41.88
N ILE A 69 -4.25 -10.24 41.21
CA ILE A 69 -4.37 -11.50 40.46
C ILE A 69 -3.37 -11.55 39.28
N VAL A 70 -3.30 -10.49 38.48
CA VAL A 70 -2.39 -10.43 37.31
C VAL A 70 -0.93 -10.44 37.75
N LEU A 71 -0.57 -9.78 38.85
CA LEU A 71 0.80 -9.80 39.38
C LEU A 71 1.23 -11.20 39.81
N ASN A 72 0.30 -12.03 40.30
CA ASN A 72 0.61 -13.39 40.73
C ASN A 72 0.64 -14.39 39.56
N LYS A 73 -0.17 -14.18 38.52
CA LYS A 73 -0.36 -15.13 37.41
C LYS A 73 0.38 -14.75 36.11
N GLY A 74 0.74 -13.49 35.96
CA GLY A 74 1.14 -12.92 34.67
C GLY A 74 -0.06 -12.65 33.73
N ILE A 75 0.16 -11.86 32.69
CA ILE A 75 -0.91 -11.40 31.80
C ILE A 75 -1.48 -12.51 30.90
N HIS A 76 -0.66 -13.48 30.49
CA HIS A 76 -1.07 -14.59 29.63
C HIS A 76 -2.08 -15.51 30.31
N GLU A 77 -1.76 -15.99 31.51
CA GLU A 77 -2.68 -16.84 32.27
C GLU A 77 -3.94 -16.06 32.68
N PHE A 78 -3.80 -14.79 33.02
CA PHE A 78 -4.94 -13.95 33.37
C PHE A 78 -5.95 -13.78 32.22
N LEU A 79 -5.45 -13.54 31.00
CA LEU A 79 -6.31 -13.42 29.82
C LEU A 79 -6.69 -14.78 29.22
N ASN A 80 -6.01 -15.87 29.58
CA ASN A 80 -6.10 -17.17 28.94
C ASN A 80 -5.80 -17.08 27.43
N PHE A 81 -4.64 -16.49 27.08
CA PHE A 81 -4.21 -16.28 25.70
C PHE A 81 -2.73 -16.59 25.51
N ASP A 82 -2.44 -17.58 24.65
CA ASP A 82 -1.08 -18.10 24.42
C ASP A 82 -0.29 -17.31 23.36
N GLY A 83 -0.96 -16.45 22.59
CA GLY A 83 -0.34 -15.59 21.58
C GLY A 83 0.35 -14.37 22.19
N LEU A 84 0.78 -13.42 21.35
CA LEU A 84 1.48 -12.21 21.80
C LEU A 84 0.51 -11.20 22.45
N ILE A 85 0.89 -10.62 23.58
CA ILE A 85 0.07 -9.60 24.26
C ILE A 85 0.79 -8.26 24.26
N ALA A 86 0.14 -7.25 23.69
CA ALA A 86 0.52 -5.85 23.82
C ALA A 86 -0.30 -5.16 24.91
N THR A 87 0.34 -4.26 25.66
CA THR A 87 -0.32 -3.50 26.73
C THR A 87 -0.16 -2.00 26.55
N ASP A 88 -1.27 -1.28 26.58
CA ASP A 88 -1.31 0.18 26.59
C ASP A 88 -1.05 0.69 28.01
N SER A 89 -0.22 1.73 28.13
CA SER A 89 0.11 2.43 29.36
C SER A 89 -1.04 3.30 29.89
N GLY A 90 -2.07 3.52 29.08
CA GLY A 90 -3.24 4.32 29.45
C GLY A 90 -3.14 5.80 29.08
N ALA A 91 -2.17 6.18 28.24
CA ALA A 91 -1.98 7.55 27.76
C ALA A 91 -3.26 8.12 27.13
N PHE A 92 -4.00 7.29 26.38
CA PHE A 92 -5.27 7.67 25.79
C PHE A 92 -6.34 8.01 26.84
N GLN A 93 -6.48 7.21 27.90
CA GLN A 93 -7.47 7.41 28.95
C GLN A 93 -7.12 8.61 29.85
N GLN A 94 -5.85 8.76 30.22
CA GLN A 94 -5.40 9.90 31.02
C GLN A 94 -5.70 11.23 30.32
N TYR A 95 -5.56 11.27 29.00
CA TYR A 95 -5.87 12.46 28.20
C TYR A 95 -7.38 12.63 27.96
N MET A 96 -8.10 11.60 27.51
CA MET A 96 -9.52 11.71 27.12
C MET A 96 -10.45 12.02 28.31
N TYR A 97 -10.14 11.52 29.51
CA TYR A 97 -11.00 11.73 30.67
C TYR A 97 -10.66 13.00 31.46
N ASN A 98 -9.62 13.76 31.05
CA ASN A 98 -9.18 15.02 31.66
C ASN A 98 -9.18 15.01 33.20
N ASN A 99 -8.91 13.84 33.79
CA ASN A 99 -9.19 13.58 35.18
C ASN A 99 -7.98 14.05 35.98
N LYS A 100 -7.98 15.33 36.40
CA LYS A 100 -6.88 15.98 37.14
C LYS A 100 -6.48 15.24 38.44
N GLU A 101 -7.32 14.34 38.94
CA GLU A 101 -7.06 13.50 40.11
C GLU A 101 -6.30 12.20 39.78
N MET A 102 -6.11 11.85 38.51
CA MET A 102 -5.45 10.61 38.08
C MET A 102 -4.11 10.88 37.41
N VAL A 103 -3.08 11.14 38.22
CA VAL A 103 -1.69 11.26 37.76
C VAL A 103 -1.04 9.88 37.83
N ILE A 104 -0.90 9.21 36.69
CA ILE A 104 -0.10 8.00 36.58
C ILE A 104 1.36 8.42 36.41
N ASN A 105 2.24 7.89 37.25
CA ASN A 105 3.67 8.01 37.04
C ASN A 105 4.12 7.02 35.96
N PRO A 106 4.82 7.47 34.88
CA PRO A 106 5.41 6.57 33.89
C PRO A 106 6.20 5.41 34.51
N ALA A 107 6.96 5.66 35.57
CA ALA A 107 7.77 4.63 36.21
C ALA A 107 6.94 3.49 36.81
N ASP A 108 5.78 3.80 37.39
CA ASP A 108 4.94 2.81 38.07
C ASP A 108 4.22 1.90 37.06
N ILE A 109 3.63 2.51 36.02
CA ILE A 109 2.88 1.74 35.03
C ILE A 109 3.80 0.91 34.13
N GLU A 110 4.99 1.40 33.82
CA GLU A 110 5.97 0.66 33.04
C GLU A 110 6.55 -0.51 33.84
N ALA A 111 6.91 -0.30 35.12
CA ALA A 111 7.32 -1.37 36.00
C ALA A 111 6.21 -2.40 36.21
N PHE A 112 4.94 -1.97 36.25
CA PHE A 112 3.80 -2.90 36.28
C PHE A 112 3.72 -3.74 35.01
N GLN A 113 3.85 -3.13 33.82
CA GLN A 113 3.85 -3.86 32.56
C GLN A 113 4.99 -4.89 32.47
N GLU A 114 6.17 -4.59 33.00
CA GLU A 114 7.28 -5.55 33.10
C GLU A 114 6.97 -6.72 34.05
N LYS A 115 6.36 -6.43 35.20
CA LYS A 115 6.03 -7.44 36.23
C LYS A 115 4.95 -8.43 35.79
N ILE A 116 4.08 -8.02 34.87
CA ILE A 116 3.01 -8.88 34.35
C ILE A 116 3.45 -9.63 33.08
N ASP A 117 4.72 -9.51 32.69
CA ASP A 117 5.32 -10.12 31.50
C ASP A 117 4.58 -9.79 30.20
N SER A 118 4.30 -8.50 29.97
CA SER A 118 3.79 -8.03 28.68
C SER A 118 4.84 -8.27 27.58
N ASP A 119 4.45 -8.90 26.46
CA ASP A 119 5.36 -9.13 25.33
C ASP A 119 5.71 -7.80 24.63
N PHE A 120 4.71 -6.92 24.49
CA PHE A 120 4.79 -5.64 23.79
C PHE A 120 4.22 -4.48 24.63
N PRO A 121 4.89 -4.04 25.70
CA PRO A 121 4.45 -2.89 26.47
C PRO A 121 4.68 -1.57 25.72
N VAL A 122 3.77 -0.63 25.91
CA VAL A 122 3.90 0.75 25.42
C VAL A 122 4.33 1.65 26.58
N ILE A 123 5.25 2.58 26.32
CA ILE A 123 5.62 3.61 27.32
C ILE A 123 4.44 4.54 27.58
N LEU A 124 4.49 5.32 28.68
CA LEU A 124 3.49 6.37 28.90
C LEU A 124 3.82 7.63 28.08
N ASP A 125 3.43 7.65 26.81
CA ASP A 125 3.59 8.79 25.90
C ASP A 125 2.55 9.90 26.11
N ILE A 126 2.72 11.03 25.40
CA ILE A 126 1.74 12.11 25.39
C ILE A 126 1.22 12.32 23.96
N PRO A 127 -0.01 11.88 23.65
CA PRO A 127 -0.49 11.88 22.28
C PRO A 127 -0.77 13.28 21.75
N VAL A 128 -0.16 13.59 20.60
CA VAL A 128 -0.46 14.80 19.83
C VAL A 128 -1.82 14.63 19.14
N GLN A 129 -2.72 15.56 19.37
CA GLN A 129 -4.06 15.60 18.78
C GLN A 129 -4.07 16.47 17.52
N LEU A 130 -5.12 16.33 16.71
CA LEU A 130 -5.24 17.07 15.46
C LEU A 130 -5.44 18.58 15.65
N ASP A 131 -6.09 18.95 16.75
CA ASP A 131 -6.43 20.31 17.16
C ASP A 131 -5.33 20.98 17.98
N ASP A 132 -4.27 20.26 18.37
CA ASP A 132 -3.11 20.86 19.03
C ASP A 132 -2.48 21.95 18.13
N THR A 133 -2.06 23.04 18.77
CA THR A 133 -1.18 24.04 18.16
C THR A 133 0.22 23.47 17.97
N TYR A 134 1.06 24.19 17.22
CA TYR A 134 2.44 23.76 17.01
C TYR A 134 3.23 23.72 18.33
N GLU A 135 3.01 24.70 19.20
CA GLU A 135 3.65 24.82 20.53
C GLU A 135 3.23 23.69 21.48
N GLN A 136 1.95 23.30 21.44
CA GLN A 136 1.45 22.16 22.19
C GLN A 136 2.04 20.86 21.64
N ALA A 137 2.07 20.69 20.32
CA ALA A 137 2.59 19.50 19.67
C ALA A 137 4.10 19.31 19.95
N ILE A 138 4.92 20.37 19.85
CA ILE A 138 6.35 20.29 20.12
C ILE A 138 6.64 19.93 21.58
N PHE A 139 5.87 20.48 22.53
CA PHE A 139 5.98 20.11 23.94
C PHE A 139 5.69 18.61 24.14
N LYS A 140 4.56 18.11 23.63
CA LYS A 140 4.16 16.70 23.74
C LYS A 140 5.17 15.75 23.10
N VAL A 141 5.71 16.11 21.94
CA VAL A 141 6.76 15.34 21.25
C VAL A 141 8.03 15.28 22.08
N ASN A 142 8.51 16.42 22.59
CA ASN A 142 9.73 16.47 23.40
C ASN A 142 9.58 15.68 24.71
N GLU A 143 8.43 15.80 25.38
CA GLU A 143 8.16 15.06 26.61
C GLU A 143 8.04 13.56 26.35
N THR A 144 7.45 13.14 25.22
CA THR A 144 7.44 11.71 24.83
C THR A 144 8.86 11.19 24.58
N ILE A 145 9.71 11.95 23.89
CA ILE A 145 11.11 11.58 23.66
C ILE A 145 11.87 11.47 24.99
N LYS A 146 11.64 12.41 25.92
CA LYS A 146 12.23 12.36 27.25
C LYS A 146 11.80 11.09 28.00
N ARG A 147 10.50 10.80 28.07
CA ARG A 147 9.98 9.60 28.74
C ARG A 147 10.48 8.31 28.09
N ALA A 148 10.69 8.31 26.79
CA ALA A 148 11.31 7.20 26.08
C ALA A 148 12.77 6.98 26.53
N LYS A 149 13.56 8.04 26.68
CA LYS A 149 14.93 7.96 27.22
C LYS A 149 14.91 7.44 28.67
N ASP A 150 14.04 7.98 29.51
CA ASP A 150 13.88 7.54 30.90
C ASP A 150 13.44 6.05 30.98
N ASN A 151 12.58 5.59 30.07
CA ASN A 151 12.18 4.17 29.96
C ASN A 151 13.38 3.26 29.71
N ILE A 152 14.28 3.62 28.78
CA ILE A 152 15.49 2.85 28.49
C ILE A 152 16.37 2.69 29.74
N GLU A 153 16.49 3.72 30.56
CA GLU A 153 17.31 3.69 31.78
C GLU A 153 16.69 2.85 32.91
N ARG A 154 15.36 2.86 33.03
CA ARG A 154 14.64 2.21 34.13
C ARG A 154 14.20 0.78 33.85
N ARG A 155 13.96 0.41 32.58
CA ARG A 155 13.54 -0.95 32.22
C ARG A 155 14.58 -1.99 32.63
N ARG A 156 14.11 -3.16 33.06
CA ARG A 156 14.95 -4.26 33.58
C ARG A 156 14.61 -5.60 32.94
N ASN A 157 13.37 -5.81 32.50
CA ASN A 157 12.92 -7.05 31.90
C ASN A 157 13.29 -7.08 30.41
N THR A 158 14.26 -7.93 30.05
CA THR A 158 14.71 -8.11 28.66
C THR A 158 13.72 -8.92 27.80
N ASN A 159 12.72 -9.55 28.42
CA ASN A 159 11.66 -10.26 27.70
C ASN A 159 10.59 -9.32 27.14
N CYS A 160 10.51 -8.08 27.65
CA CYS A 160 9.57 -7.06 27.19
C CYS A 160 10.11 -6.31 25.96
N ASN A 161 9.39 -6.38 24.85
CA ASN A 161 9.79 -5.76 23.58
C ASN A 161 9.02 -4.46 23.40
N TRP A 162 9.58 -3.35 23.86
CA TRP A 162 8.84 -2.09 23.99
C TRP A 162 8.43 -1.47 22.64
N PHE A 163 7.23 -0.91 22.60
CA PHE A 163 6.78 0.02 21.56
C PHE A 163 7.35 1.41 21.83
N GLY A 164 7.88 2.05 20.80
CA GLY A 164 8.35 3.44 20.80
C GLY A 164 7.38 4.35 20.04
N PRO A 165 6.52 5.12 20.73
CA PRO A 165 5.55 5.99 20.09
C PRO A 165 6.20 7.16 19.35
N VAL A 166 5.76 7.39 18.12
CA VAL A 166 6.16 8.50 17.25
C VAL A 166 4.98 9.44 17.10
N HIS A 167 5.19 10.71 17.46
CA HIS A 167 4.17 11.76 17.46
C HIS A 167 4.58 12.96 16.61
N GLY A 168 3.61 13.85 16.36
CA GLY A 168 3.78 15.08 15.58
C GLY A 168 2.51 15.48 14.81
N GLY A 169 1.54 14.55 14.69
CA GLY A 169 0.22 14.83 14.12
C GLY A 169 0.33 15.37 12.69
N LYS A 170 -0.21 16.56 12.44
CA LYS A 170 -0.15 17.23 11.12
C LYS A 170 1.19 17.93 10.83
N TYR A 171 2.10 18.02 11.80
CA TYR A 171 3.35 18.76 11.70
C TYR A 171 4.51 17.84 11.29
N LYS A 172 4.90 17.90 10.00
CA LYS A 172 5.87 16.97 9.38
C LYS A 172 7.27 17.06 9.97
N ASP A 173 7.70 18.25 10.34
CA ASP A 173 8.99 18.53 10.96
C ASP A 173 9.07 17.90 12.36
N LEU A 174 7.98 17.96 13.14
CA LEU A 174 7.88 17.29 14.44
C LEU A 174 7.84 15.77 14.30
N LEU A 175 7.10 15.25 13.30
CA LEU A 175 7.10 13.81 12.98
C LEU A 175 8.51 13.32 12.62
N LYS A 176 9.22 14.07 11.78
CA LYS A 176 10.61 13.77 11.41
C LYS A 176 11.50 13.76 12.65
N LYS A 177 11.42 14.78 13.51
CA LYS A 177 12.17 14.84 14.77
C LYS A 177 11.90 13.62 15.65
N SER A 178 10.62 13.31 15.88
CA SER A 178 10.20 12.17 16.71
C SER A 178 10.69 10.85 16.13
N ALA A 179 10.55 10.64 14.81
CA ALA A 179 11.00 9.42 14.12
C ALA A 179 12.53 9.21 14.23
N VAL A 180 13.31 10.27 14.03
CA VAL A 180 14.79 10.21 14.14
C VAL A 180 15.22 9.93 15.57
N GLU A 181 14.69 10.68 16.55
CA GLU A 181 15.05 10.49 17.96
C GLU A 181 14.67 9.09 18.47
N MET A 182 13.48 8.60 18.14
CA MET A 182 13.07 7.23 18.50
C MET A 182 13.93 6.17 17.81
N SER A 183 14.43 6.45 16.60
CA SER A 183 15.31 5.53 15.87
C SER A 183 16.67 5.32 16.52
N HIS A 184 17.13 6.28 17.32
CA HIS A 184 18.34 6.16 18.12
C HIS A 184 18.15 5.36 19.41
N LEU A 185 16.91 5.02 19.77
CA LEU A 185 16.57 4.29 20.98
C LEU A 185 16.22 2.83 20.68
N ASP A 186 16.46 1.96 21.66
CA ASP A 186 16.25 0.52 21.53
C ASP A 186 14.79 0.10 21.79
N PHE A 187 13.89 0.51 20.90
CA PHE A 187 12.51 0.02 20.86
C PHE A 187 12.34 -1.11 19.85
N ALA A 188 11.44 -2.06 20.11
CA ALA A 188 11.19 -3.17 19.20
C ALA A 188 10.32 -2.77 18.00
N VAL A 189 9.34 -1.88 18.23
CA VAL A 189 8.36 -1.45 17.23
C VAL A 189 8.22 0.08 17.29
N TYR A 190 8.17 0.74 16.13
CA TYR A 190 7.86 2.17 16.07
C TYR A 190 6.38 2.38 15.82
N ALA A 191 5.70 3.06 16.73
CA ALA A 191 4.25 3.12 16.74
C ALA A 191 3.73 4.54 16.54
N ILE A 192 2.97 4.76 15.46
CA ILE A 192 2.48 6.09 15.09
C ILE A 192 1.18 6.36 15.85
N GLY A 193 1.19 7.39 16.71
CA GLY A 193 0.05 7.78 17.53
C GLY A 193 -0.68 9.04 17.02
N GLY A 194 -1.82 9.35 17.66
CA GLY A 194 -2.55 10.61 17.42
C GLY A 194 -3.43 10.68 16.16
N LEU A 195 -3.64 9.55 15.46
CA LEU A 195 -4.33 9.53 14.16
C LEU A 195 -5.77 9.03 14.20
N VAL A 196 -6.25 8.49 15.32
CA VAL A 196 -7.58 7.86 15.42
C VAL A 196 -8.71 8.79 14.97
N LYS A 197 -8.72 10.05 15.45
CA LYS A 197 -9.73 11.04 15.07
C LYS A 197 -9.70 11.32 13.55
N ALA A 198 -8.51 11.47 12.98
CA ALA A 198 -8.35 11.74 11.54
C ALA A 198 -8.88 10.56 10.72
N PHE A 199 -8.62 9.35 11.20
CA PHE A 199 -9.04 8.14 10.54
C PHE A 199 -10.55 7.93 10.56
N ILE A 200 -11.21 8.19 11.70
CA ILE A 200 -12.67 8.15 11.82
C ILE A 200 -13.33 9.23 10.94
N ASP A 201 -12.71 10.40 10.82
CA ASP A 201 -13.14 11.49 9.93
C ASP A 201 -12.79 11.24 8.45
N TYR A 202 -12.38 10.01 8.09
CA TYR A 202 -11.99 9.62 6.73
C TYR A 202 -10.88 10.49 6.11
N ARG A 203 -10.01 11.12 6.92
CA ARG A 203 -8.87 11.94 6.49
C ARG A 203 -7.67 11.07 6.12
N PHE A 204 -7.89 10.05 5.29
CA PHE A 204 -6.87 9.06 4.91
C PHE A 204 -5.63 9.67 4.25
N GLU A 205 -5.76 10.81 3.55
CA GLU A 205 -4.63 11.53 2.96
C GLU A 205 -3.63 11.98 4.05
N LEU A 206 -4.12 12.56 5.15
CA LEU A 206 -3.29 12.95 6.29
C LEU A 206 -2.69 11.72 6.96
N THR A 207 -3.50 10.69 7.23
CA THR A 207 -3.04 9.43 7.84
C THR A 207 -1.87 8.82 7.06
N LEU A 208 -1.97 8.80 5.73
CA LEU A 208 -0.94 8.24 4.86
C LEU A 208 0.29 9.14 4.77
N GLU A 209 0.10 10.46 4.77
CA GLU A 209 1.19 11.42 4.79
C GLU A 209 2.04 11.33 6.07
N VAL A 210 1.39 11.10 7.22
CA VAL A 210 2.08 10.82 8.49
C VAL A 210 2.87 9.52 8.41
N LEU A 211 2.23 8.42 7.97
CA LEU A 211 2.91 7.13 7.79
C LEU A 211 4.15 7.27 6.90
N LEU A 212 4.01 7.93 5.76
CA LEU A 212 5.11 8.09 4.81
C LEU A 212 6.23 8.98 5.36
N THR A 213 5.87 10.02 6.13
CA THR A 213 6.86 10.88 6.80
C THR A 213 7.67 10.09 7.81
N VAL A 214 7.01 9.27 8.65
CA VAL A 214 7.72 8.40 9.61
C VAL A 214 8.57 7.38 8.87
N LYS A 215 8.01 6.67 7.88
CA LYS A 215 8.70 5.63 7.12
C LYS A 215 9.99 6.12 6.44
N LYS A 216 10.04 7.37 6.00
CA LYS A 216 11.23 8.00 5.41
C LYS A 216 12.34 8.34 6.41
N ASN A 217 12.02 8.43 7.70
CA ASN A 217 12.93 8.97 8.72
C ASN A 217 13.25 7.97 9.83
N ILE A 218 12.69 6.76 9.80
CA ILE A 218 13.03 5.68 10.74
C ILE A 218 14.07 4.71 10.17
N ILE A 219 14.75 3.98 11.05
CA ILE A 219 15.53 2.81 10.63
C ILE A 219 14.63 1.71 10.04
N PRO A 220 15.03 1.08 8.92
CA PRO A 220 14.12 0.20 8.17
C PRO A 220 13.98 -1.20 8.78
N ASN A 221 14.82 -1.61 9.73
CA ASN A 221 14.88 -2.98 10.26
C ASN A 221 13.83 -3.31 11.32
N LYS A 222 12.95 -2.37 11.68
CA LYS A 222 11.91 -2.57 12.70
C LYS A 222 10.49 -2.44 12.11
N PRO A 223 9.48 -3.11 12.70
CA PRO A 223 8.10 -2.95 12.29
C PRO A 223 7.57 -1.54 12.60
N ILE A 224 6.65 -1.06 11.75
CA ILE A 224 5.84 0.13 12.00
C ILE A 224 4.44 -0.30 12.41
N HIS A 225 3.98 0.24 13.54
CA HIS A 225 2.61 0.09 14.02
C HIS A 225 1.78 1.36 13.83
N MET A 226 0.52 1.24 13.45
CA MET A 226 -0.42 2.36 13.39
C MET A 226 -1.50 2.22 14.48
N PHE A 227 -1.46 3.12 15.47
CA PHE A 227 -2.36 3.04 16.62
C PHE A 227 -3.83 3.31 16.26
N GLY A 228 -4.70 2.36 16.61
CA GLY A 228 -6.15 2.46 16.52
C GLY A 228 -6.72 2.52 15.10
N LEU A 229 -5.95 2.13 14.08
CA LEU A 229 -6.35 2.21 12.67
C LEU A 229 -6.72 0.83 12.12
N GLY A 230 -7.94 0.40 12.42
CA GLY A 230 -8.36 -0.99 12.26
C GLY A 230 -9.51 -1.26 11.30
N LEU A 231 -9.70 -0.45 10.26
CA LEU A 231 -10.75 -0.65 9.25
C LEU A 231 -10.20 -1.40 8.03
N PRO A 232 -10.76 -2.58 7.65
CA PRO A 232 -10.21 -3.43 6.60
C PRO A 232 -10.02 -2.74 5.23
N GLN A 233 -10.90 -1.81 4.86
CA GLN A 233 -10.78 -1.12 3.57
C GLN A 233 -9.50 -0.27 3.41
N PHE A 234 -8.80 0.04 4.51
CA PHE A 234 -7.56 0.81 4.50
C PHE A 234 -6.30 -0.07 4.49
N PHE A 235 -6.42 -1.37 4.79
CA PHE A 235 -5.27 -2.23 5.08
C PHE A 235 -4.29 -2.29 3.91
N SER A 236 -4.78 -2.60 2.71
CA SER A 236 -3.92 -2.71 1.52
C SER A 236 -3.15 -1.42 1.25
N LEU A 237 -3.79 -0.25 1.35
CA LEU A 237 -3.15 1.04 1.11
C LEU A 237 -2.10 1.36 2.18
N ALA A 238 -2.43 1.16 3.47
CA ALA A 238 -1.49 1.39 4.56
C ALA A 238 -0.26 0.49 4.44
N ILE A 239 -0.48 -0.80 4.16
CA ILE A 239 0.58 -1.80 4.02
C ILE A 239 1.44 -1.51 2.79
N ALA A 240 0.86 -1.13 1.66
CA ALA A 240 1.61 -0.72 0.46
C ALA A 240 2.49 0.52 0.72
N CYS A 241 2.18 1.31 1.74
CA CYS A 241 2.96 2.46 2.21
C CYS A 241 3.88 2.15 3.40
N GLY A 242 4.01 0.88 3.79
CA GLY A 242 5.01 0.40 4.75
C GLY A 242 4.53 0.23 6.18
N CYS A 243 3.21 0.16 6.41
CA CYS A 243 2.64 -0.29 7.68
C CYS A 243 2.81 -1.82 7.84
N ASP A 244 3.25 -2.27 9.01
CA ASP A 244 3.38 -3.71 9.33
C ASP A 244 2.36 -4.18 10.36
N LEU A 245 1.97 -3.31 11.30
CA LEU A 245 1.08 -3.67 12.43
C LEU A 245 0.00 -2.61 12.62
N MET A 246 -1.19 -3.03 13.03
CA MET A 246 -2.25 -2.13 13.48
C MET A 246 -2.95 -2.70 14.71
N ASP A 247 -3.71 -1.89 15.43
CA ASP A 247 -4.66 -2.36 16.44
C ASP A 247 -6.07 -1.80 16.20
N SER A 248 -7.08 -2.50 16.71
CA SER A 248 -8.48 -2.12 16.51
C SER A 248 -9.37 -2.48 17.67
N ALA A 249 -10.02 -1.48 18.26
CA ALA A 249 -11.27 -1.67 19.02
C ALA A 249 -12.51 -1.56 18.12
N ALA A 250 -12.35 -1.13 16.86
CA ALA A 250 -13.48 -0.82 15.98
C ALA A 250 -14.37 -2.05 15.74
N TYR A 251 -13.81 -3.26 15.64
CA TYR A 251 -14.59 -4.48 15.39
C TYR A 251 -15.73 -4.70 16.40
N ILE A 252 -15.48 -4.42 17.69
CA ILE A 252 -16.45 -4.60 18.78
C ILE A 252 -17.24 -3.33 19.08
N LEU A 253 -16.62 -2.15 18.96
CA LEU A 253 -17.32 -0.87 19.15
C LEU A 253 -18.39 -0.67 18.07
N TYR A 254 -18.07 -1.03 16.83
CA TYR A 254 -19.00 -0.93 15.70
C TYR A 254 -20.09 -2.00 15.83
N ALA A 255 -19.75 -3.22 16.26
CA ALA A 255 -20.73 -4.26 16.53
C ALA A 255 -21.79 -3.83 17.57
N LYS A 256 -21.38 -3.13 18.63
CA LYS A 256 -22.31 -2.56 19.65
C LYS A 256 -23.26 -1.51 19.09
N GLU A 257 -22.89 -0.88 17.98
CA GLU A 257 -23.70 0.09 17.25
C GLU A 257 -24.40 -0.54 16.04
N ASN A 258 -24.51 -1.87 16.00
CA ASN A 258 -25.08 -2.64 14.90
C ASN A 258 -24.37 -2.40 13.55
N ARG A 259 -23.08 -2.08 13.56
CA ARG A 259 -22.28 -1.81 12.36
C ARG A 259 -21.48 -3.04 11.90
N TYR A 260 -21.67 -3.37 10.63
CA TYR A 260 -21.11 -4.50 9.90
C TYR A 260 -20.01 -4.03 8.93
N PHE A 261 -18.83 -4.63 8.99
CA PHE A 261 -17.74 -4.33 8.05
C PHE A 261 -17.97 -4.98 6.68
N THR A 262 -17.58 -4.27 5.63
CA THR A 262 -17.61 -4.77 4.25
C THR A 262 -16.50 -4.12 3.42
N LEU A 263 -15.83 -4.90 2.57
CA LEU A 263 -14.79 -4.37 1.69
C LEU A 263 -15.34 -3.59 0.51
N SER A 264 -16.63 -3.75 0.15
CA SER A 264 -17.24 -3.06 -0.99
C SER A 264 -17.71 -1.64 -0.67
N THR A 265 -18.26 -1.43 0.54
CA THR A 265 -18.82 -0.13 0.97
C THR A 265 -18.31 0.36 2.32
N GLY A 266 -17.37 -0.36 2.94
CA GLY A 266 -16.65 0.04 4.15
C GLY A 266 -17.38 -0.44 5.40
N THR A 267 -18.41 0.28 5.81
CA THR A 267 -19.22 -0.08 6.98
C THR A 267 -20.70 0.16 6.68
N LYS A 268 -21.54 -0.77 7.09
CA LYS A 268 -23.00 -0.72 6.93
C LYS A 268 -23.68 -0.90 8.26
N ASN A 269 -24.82 -0.23 8.45
CA ASN A 269 -25.69 -0.56 9.56
C ASN A 269 -26.42 -1.88 9.25
N LEU A 270 -26.56 -2.77 10.24
CA LEU A 270 -27.29 -4.02 10.10
C LEU A 270 -28.72 -3.80 9.61
N GLU A 271 -29.36 -2.70 10.00
CA GLU A 271 -30.72 -2.36 9.57
C GLU A 271 -30.84 -2.19 8.06
N GLU A 272 -29.78 -1.71 7.39
CA GLU A 272 -29.74 -1.52 5.94
C GLU A 272 -29.49 -2.81 5.15
N LEU A 273 -29.12 -3.90 5.83
CA LEU A 273 -28.77 -5.15 5.17
C LEU A 273 -30.01 -6.04 4.98
N THR A 274 -30.17 -6.50 3.74
CA THR A 274 -31.13 -7.54 3.33
C THR A 274 -30.45 -8.90 3.18
N GLU A 275 -29.17 -8.92 2.78
CA GLU A 275 -28.33 -10.10 2.66
C GLU A 275 -26.93 -9.82 3.23
N PHE A 276 -26.23 -10.85 3.72
CA PHE A 276 -24.82 -10.71 4.10
C PHE A 276 -23.89 -11.04 2.92
N PRO A 277 -23.13 -10.08 2.38
CA PRO A 277 -22.20 -10.32 1.28
C PRO A 277 -20.86 -10.88 1.79
N CYS A 278 -20.89 -11.99 2.52
CA CYS A 278 -19.72 -12.59 3.16
C CYS A 278 -19.88 -14.09 3.34
N HIS A 279 -18.76 -14.82 3.26
CA HIS A 279 -18.71 -16.28 3.40
C HIS A 279 -18.12 -16.73 4.75
N CYS A 280 -18.07 -15.85 5.77
CA CYS A 280 -17.56 -16.22 7.08
C CYS A 280 -18.54 -17.17 7.80
N PRO A 281 -18.11 -17.89 8.85
CA PRO A 281 -18.98 -18.82 9.58
C PRO A 281 -20.27 -18.20 10.13
N ILE A 282 -20.30 -16.89 10.36
CA ILE A 282 -21.50 -16.17 10.82
C ILE A 282 -22.46 -15.96 9.65
N CYS A 283 -21.98 -15.36 8.55
CA CYS A 283 -22.81 -14.99 7.41
C CYS A 283 -23.32 -16.18 6.59
N MET A 284 -22.65 -17.33 6.67
CA MET A 284 -23.13 -18.57 6.07
C MET A 284 -24.22 -19.27 6.89
N LYS A 285 -24.32 -18.95 8.19
CA LYS A 285 -25.24 -19.60 9.12
C LYS A 285 -26.51 -18.78 9.36
N TYR A 286 -26.40 -17.46 9.31
CA TYR A 286 -27.48 -16.54 9.67
C TYR A 286 -27.72 -15.51 8.58
N THR A 287 -28.93 -14.96 8.54
CA THR A 287 -29.32 -13.84 7.70
C THR A 287 -29.37 -12.52 8.48
N PRO A 288 -29.37 -11.34 7.82
CA PRO A 288 -29.53 -10.06 8.52
C PRO A 288 -30.81 -9.98 9.34
N ASN A 289 -31.92 -10.50 8.81
CA ASN A 289 -33.21 -10.45 9.51
C ASN A 289 -33.22 -11.32 10.76
N GLU A 290 -32.56 -12.49 10.75
CA GLU A 290 -32.39 -13.31 11.96
C GLU A 290 -31.48 -12.60 12.98
N LEU A 291 -30.37 -12.01 12.54
CA LEU A 291 -29.47 -11.30 13.48
C LEU A 291 -30.16 -10.12 14.17
N LYS A 292 -31.09 -9.43 13.50
CA LYS A 292 -31.86 -8.30 14.07
C LYS A 292 -32.76 -8.73 15.23
N THR A 293 -33.25 -9.97 15.23
CA THR A 293 -34.16 -10.47 16.28
C THR A 293 -33.45 -11.06 17.48
N PHE A 294 -32.13 -11.23 17.43
CA PHE A 294 -31.35 -11.75 18.55
C PHE A 294 -31.16 -10.70 19.65
N GLU A 295 -31.03 -11.20 20.88
CA GLU A 295 -30.63 -10.43 22.06
C GLU A 295 -29.35 -9.63 21.79
N ASP A 296 -29.27 -8.42 22.36
CA ASP A 296 -28.24 -7.43 22.01
C ASP A 296 -26.81 -7.94 22.20
N ASP A 297 -26.55 -8.70 23.26
CA ASP A 297 -25.22 -9.27 23.51
C ASP A 297 -24.83 -10.32 22.47
N LEU A 298 -25.75 -11.24 22.13
CA LEU A 298 -25.49 -12.28 21.12
C LEU A 298 -25.31 -11.65 19.74
N LYS A 299 -26.19 -10.70 19.38
CA LYS A 299 -26.09 -9.92 18.14
C LYS A 299 -24.75 -9.21 18.03
N THR A 300 -24.32 -8.52 19.10
CA THR A 300 -23.02 -7.85 19.17
C THR A 300 -21.87 -8.83 19.02
N GLN A 301 -21.92 -9.99 19.68
CA GLN A 301 -20.89 -11.03 19.55
C GLN A 301 -20.76 -11.53 18.11
N LEU A 302 -21.88 -11.83 17.45
CA LEU A 302 -21.89 -12.33 16.07
C LEU A 302 -21.36 -11.28 15.08
N LEU A 303 -21.80 -10.03 15.21
CA LEU A 303 -21.27 -8.92 14.40
C LEU A 303 -19.77 -8.71 14.63
N ALA A 304 -19.31 -8.75 15.88
CA ALA A 304 -17.89 -8.60 16.21
C ALA A 304 -17.05 -9.75 15.64
N LYS A 305 -17.55 -11.00 15.69
CA LYS A 305 -16.91 -12.16 15.05
C LYS A 305 -16.81 -11.96 13.54
N HIS A 306 -17.90 -11.56 12.87
CA HIS A 306 -17.87 -11.22 11.44
C HIS A 306 -16.81 -10.14 11.12
N ASN A 307 -16.81 -9.04 11.87
CA ASN A 307 -15.88 -7.92 11.68
C ASN A 307 -14.41 -8.36 11.83
N LEU A 308 -14.13 -9.29 12.75
CA LEU A 308 -12.81 -9.89 12.89
C LEU A 308 -12.49 -10.85 11.74
N TYR A 309 -13.41 -11.76 11.37
CA TYR A 309 -13.21 -12.66 10.23
C TYR A 309 -12.87 -11.89 8.95
N LEU A 310 -13.59 -10.79 8.67
CA LEU A 310 -13.31 -9.96 7.50
C LEU A 310 -11.93 -9.28 7.60
N SER A 311 -11.60 -8.71 8.75
CA SER A 311 -10.28 -8.08 8.99
C SER A 311 -9.12 -9.05 8.76
N PHE A 312 -9.18 -10.24 9.39
CA PHE A 312 -8.12 -11.25 9.28
C PHE A 312 -8.08 -11.91 7.90
N SER A 313 -9.23 -12.06 7.24
CA SER A 313 -9.28 -12.50 5.85
C SER A 313 -8.61 -11.49 4.93
N GLU A 314 -8.87 -10.19 5.09
CA GLU A 314 -8.23 -9.16 4.26
C GLU A 314 -6.72 -9.10 4.50
N LEU A 315 -6.24 -9.26 5.74
CA LEU A 315 -4.80 -9.37 6.01
C LEU A 315 -4.17 -10.59 5.32
N LYS A 316 -4.88 -11.73 5.27
CA LYS A 316 -4.44 -12.91 4.50
C LYS A 316 -4.37 -12.61 3.01
N THR A 317 -5.38 -11.93 2.46
CA THR A 317 -5.43 -11.48 1.05
C THR A 317 -4.25 -10.56 0.73
N VAL A 318 -3.97 -9.57 1.59
CA VAL A 318 -2.84 -8.65 1.39
C VAL A 318 -1.49 -9.39 1.45
N ARG A 319 -1.31 -10.33 2.38
CA ARG A 319 -0.11 -11.18 2.40
C ARG A 319 0.03 -12.02 1.15
N GLN A 320 -1.06 -12.59 0.64
CA GLN A 320 -1.02 -13.32 -0.63
C GLN A 320 -0.63 -12.40 -1.79
N ALA A 321 -1.17 -11.19 -1.80
CA ALA A 321 -0.87 -10.22 -2.86
C ALA A 321 0.61 -9.81 -2.88
N ILE A 322 1.24 -9.69 -1.70
CA ILE A 322 2.68 -9.44 -1.59
C ILE A 322 3.50 -10.60 -2.21
N ARG A 323 3.11 -11.87 -1.95
CA ARG A 323 3.80 -13.04 -2.50
C ARG A 323 3.70 -13.14 -4.02
N GLU A 324 2.57 -12.73 -4.58
CA GLU A 324 2.31 -12.72 -6.02
C GLU A 324 2.84 -11.45 -6.72
N GLY A 325 3.22 -10.44 -5.94
CA GLY A 325 3.65 -9.13 -6.42
C GLY A 325 2.51 -8.28 -6.98
N ASN A 326 1.24 -8.56 -6.65
CA ASN A 326 0.07 -7.82 -7.13
C ASN A 326 -0.56 -6.90 -6.07
N LEU A 327 0.23 -6.40 -5.11
CA LEU A 327 -0.30 -5.52 -4.06
C LEU A 327 -0.89 -4.22 -4.63
N TRP A 328 -0.29 -3.65 -5.68
CA TRP A 328 -0.84 -2.44 -6.31
C TRP A 328 -2.20 -2.67 -6.96
N GLU A 329 -2.41 -3.82 -7.59
CA GLU A 329 -3.70 -4.22 -8.14
C GLU A 329 -4.75 -4.33 -7.01
N LEU A 330 -4.39 -4.95 -5.89
CA LEU A 330 -5.28 -5.06 -4.72
C LEU A 330 -5.60 -3.69 -4.11
N VAL A 331 -4.58 -2.82 -3.92
CA VAL A 331 -4.78 -1.43 -3.48
C VAL A 331 -5.76 -0.75 -4.42
N GLU A 332 -5.57 -0.92 -5.72
CA GLU A 332 -6.45 -0.29 -6.69
C GLU A 332 -7.90 -0.78 -6.55
N GLN A 333 -8.13 -2.07 -6.34
CA GLN A 333 -9.48 -2.56 -6.08
C GLN A 333 -10.09 -1.97 -4.80
N ARG A 334 -9.32 -1.87 -3.71
CA ARG A 334 -9.84 -1.47 -2.39
C ARG A 334 -10.12 0.02 -2.26
N ILE A 335 -9.30 0.89 -2.83
CA ILE A 335 -9.50 2.35 -2.66
C ILE A 335 -10.78 2.87 -3.33
N ARG A 336 -11.41 2.10 -4.22
CA ARG A 336 -12.65 2.46 -4.92
C ARG A 336 -13.88 2.41 -4.02
N ASN A 337 -13.72 1.87 -2.81
CA ASN A 337 -14.71 1.86 -1.75
C ASN A 337 -15.14 3.28 -1.31
N HIS A 338 -14.24 4.27 -1.33
CA HIS A 338 -14.52 5.61 -0.82
C HIS A 338 -13.69 6.71 -1.51
N PRO A 339 -14.27 7.88 -1.87
CA PRO A 339 -13.53 8.97 -2.55
C PRO A 339 -12.26 9.44 -1.81
N ASN A 340 -12.31 9.52 -0.47
CA ASN A 340 -11.13 9.91 0.31
C ASN A 340 -9.97 8.90 0.25
N LEU A 341 -10.23 7.61 -0.04
CA LEU A 341 -9.17 6.62 -0.26
C LEU A 341 -8.50 6.85 -1.63
N VAL A 342 -9.30 7.12 -2.66
CA VAL A 342 -8.80 7.53 -3.99
C VAL A 342 -7.96 8.80 -3.86
N LYS A 343 -8.44 9.78 -3.08
CA LYS A 343 -7.68 11.01 -2.80
C LYS A 343 -6.37 10.71 -2.07
N ALA A 344 -6.37 9.82 -1.08
CA ALA A 344 -5.17 9.44 -0.35
C ALA A 344 -4.11 8.78 -1.25
N PHE A 345 -4.51 8.03 -2.28
CA PHE A 345 -3.57 7.46 -3.26
C PHE A 345 -2.73 8.52 -3.98
N ASN A 346 -3.18 9.79 -4.05
CA ASN A 346 -2.35 10.86 -4.60
C ASN A 346 -1.05 11.09 -3.83
N ILE A 347 -0.96 10.67 -2.56
CA ILE A 347 0.31 10.67 -1.81
C ILE A 347 1.34 9.75 -2.48
N VAL A 348 0.92 8.61 -3.03
CA VAL A 348 1.79 7.71 -3.81
C VAL A 348 2.29 8.45 -5.06
N LYS A 349 1.37 9.06 -5.83
CA LYS A 349 1.70 9.82 -7.05
C LYS A 349 2.70 10.96 -6.81
N LYS A 350 2.62 11.63 -5.65
CA LYS A 350 3.53 12.73 -5.26
C LYS A 350 4.91 12.26 -4.81
N ASN A 351 5.10 10.95 -4.54
CA ASN A 351 6.31 10.40 -3.92
C ASN A 351 6.90 9.23 -4.73
N LEU A 352 6.70 9.21 -6.05
CA LEU A 352 7.05 8.06 -6.90
C LEU A 352 8.50 7.60 -6.80
N ASP A 353 9.47 8.50 -6.69
CA ASP A 353 10.88 8.10 -6.52
C ASP A 353 11.10 7.27 -5.25
N PHE A 354 10.40 7.59 -4.17
CA PHE A 354 10.51 6.86 -2.92
C PHE A 354 9.86 5.47 -3.00
N PHE A 355 8.67 5.39 -3.62
CA PHE A 355 8.03 4.09 -3.86
C PHE A 355 8.81 3.23 -4.85
N GLU A 356 9.39 3.84 -5.89
CA GLU A 356 10.19 3.15 -6.90
C GLU A 356 11.44 2.51 -6.31
N PHE A 357 12.06 3.15 -5.33
CA PHE A 357 13.19 2.57 -4.61
C PHE A 357 12.85 1.23 -3.94
N HIS A 358 11.63 1.08 -3.43
CA HIS A 358 11.17 -0.13 -2.74
C HIS A 358 10.49 -1.16 -3.65
N GLU A 359 10.09 -0.78 -4.86
CA GLU A 359 9.39 -1.65 -5.80
C GLU A 359 10.28 -2.83 -6.24
N LYS A 360 9.71 -4.04 -6.30
CA LYS A 360 10.43 -5.22 -6.82
C LYS A 360 10.90 -5.00 -8.26
N LEU A 361 12.09 -5.50 -8.60
CA LEU A 361 12.64 -5.44 -9.96
C LEU A 361 11.90 -6.37 -10.93
N TYR A 362 11.46 -7.53 -10.45
CA TYR A 362 10.70 -8.52 -11.21
C TYR A 362 9.59 -9.12 -10.35
N LYS A 363 8.55 -9.66 -11.00
CA LYS A 363 7.39 -10.29 -10.36
C LYS A 363 7.06 -11.59 -11.10
N LYS A 364 6.45 -12.55 -10.38
CA LYS A 364 6.17 -13.91 -10.93
C LYS A 364 5.17 -13.90 -12.08
N HIS A 365 4.21 -12.97 -12.05
CA HIS A 365 3.15 -12.86 -13.03
C HIS A 365 3.16 -11.48 -13.70
N GLY A 366 2.56 -11.41 -14.89
CA GLY A 366 2.32 -10.14 -15.57
C GLY A 366 1.50 -9.15 -14.74
N ARG A 367 1.62 -7.86 -15.05
CA ARG A 367 0.96 -6.78 -14.32
C ARG A 367 -0.34 -6.36 -15.00
N LEU A 368 -1.35 -6.03 -14.20
CA LEU A 368 -2.64 -5.56 -14.72
C LEU A 368 -2.77 -4.05 -14.53
N PHE A 369 -2.92 -3.32 -15.62
CA PHE A 369 -3.13 -1.88 -15.62
C PHE A 369 -4.56 -1.55 -16.07
N VAL A 370 -5.44 -1.40 -15.09
CA VAL A 370 -6.90 -1.32 -15.30
C VAL A 370 -7.51 0.02 -14.89
N SER A 371 -6.71 0.94 -14.35
CA SER A 371 -7.23 2.18 -13.77
C SER A 371 -6.31 3.38 -13.97
N SER A 372 -6.83 4.59 -13.74
CA SER A 372 -6.04 5.83 -13.91
C SER A 372 -4.85 5.91 -12.95
N GLU A 373 -4.98 5.31 -11.78
CA GLU A 373 -3.94 5.14 -10.76
C GLU A 373 -2.78 4.29 -11.27
N SER A 374 -3.06 3.32 -12.15
CA SER A 374 -2.05 2.43 -12.72
C SER A 374 -0.97 3.21 -13.48
N LEU A 375 -1.32 4.35 -14.09
CA LEU A 375 -0.40 5.21 -14.84
C LEU A 375 0.74 5.78 -13.98
N SER A 376 0.50 5.85 -12.67
CA SER A 376 1.43 6.33 -11.66
C SER A 376 2.01 5.19 -10.82
N ARG A 377 2.03 3.95 -11.31
CA ARG A 377 2.71 2.87 -10.58
C ARG A 377 4.23 3.05 -10.60
N PRO A 378 4.93 2.70 -9.51
CA PRO A 378 6.39 2.86 -9.43
C PRO A 378 7.17 2.13 -10.52
N LEU A 379 6.68 0.97 -10.99
CA LEU A 379 7.28 0.23 -12.11
C LEU A 379 7.33 1.04 -13.41
N ILE A 380 6.28 1.81 -13.71
CA ILE A 380 6.24 2.65 -14.91
C ILE A 380 7.19 3.85 -14.75
N HIS A 381 7.22 4.45 -13.54
CA HIS A 381 8.15 5.52 -13.21
C HIS A 381 9.62 5.08 -13.39
N ARG A 382 9.97 3.88 -12.88
CA ARG A 382 11.28 3.26 -13.06
C ARG A 382 11.65 3.15 -14.53
N TYR A 383 10.72 2.64 -15.34
CA TYR A 383 10.94 2.46 -16.78
C TYR A 383 11.30 3.80 -17.43
N ILE A 384 10.49 4.84 -17.23
CA ILE A 384 10.70 6.16 -17.83
C ILE A 384 12.05 6.75 -17.41
N LYS A 385 12.41 6.62 -16.12
CA LYS A 385 13.69 7.10 -15.58
C LYS A 385 14.86 6.36 -16.23
N LYS A 386 14.86 5.03 -16.19
CA LYS A 386 15.95 4.20 -16.77
C LYS A 386 16.03 4.32 -18.29
N SER A 387 14.90 4.48 -18.96
CA SER A 387 14.84 4.66 -20.41
C SER A 387 15.47 5.99 -20.86
N SER A 388 15.62 6.98 -20.00
CA SER A 388 16.26 8.26 -20.35
C SER A 388 17.70 8.37 -19.86
N THR A 389 18.08 7.63 -18.82
CA THR A 389 19.42 7.72 -18.20
C THR A 389 20.35 6.56 -18.58
N ASN A 390 19.82 5.37 -18.85
CA ASN A 390 20.62 4.14 -18.99
C ASN A 390 20.50 3.51 -20.38
N TYR A 391 19.41 3.78 -21.11
CA TYR A 391 19.21 3.23 -22.45
C TYR A 391 20.09 3.95 -23.47
N ARG A 392 20.60 3.18 -24.44
CA ARG A 392 21.37 3.68 -25.58
C ARG A 392 20.77 3.08 -26.85
N PRO A 393 20.30 3.90 -27.80
CA PRO A 393 19.89 3.41 -29.11
C PRO A 393 21.02 2.63 -29.79
N PRO A 394 20.69 1.69 -30.71
CA PRO A 394 21.70 0.99 -31.49
C PRO A 394 22.63 1.95 -32.23
N LEU A 395 23.94 1.73 -32.15
CA LEU A 395 24.96 2.66 -32.65
C LEU A 395 24.88 2.90 -34.16
N ASP A 396 24.52 1.88 -34.92
CA ASP A 396 24.41 1.94 -36.38
C ASP A 396 23.08 2.55 -36.85
N ALA A 397 22.11 2.76 -35.94
CA ALA A 397 20.80 3.26 -36.30
C ALA A 397 20.86 4.72 -36.75
N GLN A 398 20.34 4.98 -37.95
CA GLN A 398 20.20 6.33 -38.52
C GLN A 398 18.73 6.72 -38.67
N TYR A 399 17.82 5.74 -38.70
CA TYR A 399 16.40 5.92 -38.95
C TYR A 399 15.59 5.30 -37.81
N LEU A 400 14.55 6.01 -37.37
CA LEU A 400 13.64 5.54 -36.33
C LEU A 400 12.30 5.15 -36.96
N ILE A 401 11.78 3.97 -36.64
CA ILE A 401 10.39 3.58 -36.93
C ILE A 401 9.63 3.47 -35.61
N ILE A 402 8.53 4.20 -35.50
CA ILE A 402 7.58 4.13 -34.39
C ILE A 402 6.36 3.33 -34.84
N LEU A 403 6.14 2.18 -34.21
CA LEU A 403 4.99 1.30 -34.43
C LEU A 403 3.99 1.45 -33.27
N PRO A 404 2.67 1.32 -33.48
CA PRO A 404 1.72 1.23 -32.37
C PRO A 404 1.83 -0.13 -31.70
N GLU A 405 1.75 -0.16 -30.37
CA GLU A 405 1.47 -1.40 -29.64
C GLU A 405 -0.01 -1.76 -29.84
N LEU A 406 -0.31 -3.05 -30.07
CA LEU A 406 -1.65 -3.51 -30.40
C LEU A 406 -2.28 -4.29 -29.23
N ASP A 407 -3.03 -5.33 -29.58
CA ASP A 407 -3.82 -6.20 -28.72
C ASP A 407 -2.96 -7.08 -27.80
N ILE A 408 -1.93 -7.72 -28.36
CA ILE A 408 -0.93 -8.48 -27.60
C ILE A 408 0.47 -7.93 -27.87
N LYS A 409 1.40 -8.20 -26.94
CA LYS A 409 2.69 -7.52 -26.91
C LYS A 409 3.72 -8.24 -27.75
N GLY A 410 4.55 -7.44 -28.42
CA GLY A 410 5.68 -7.91 -29.20
C GLY A 410 5.37 -9.00 -30.21
N ARG A 411 6.26 -9.99 -30.30
CA ARG A 411 6.24 -11.03 -31.34
C ARG A 411 5.03 -11.95 -31.30
N PHE A 412 4.27 -11.92 -30.20
CA PHE A 412 3.05 -12.71 -30.09
C PHE A 412 1.93 -12.14 -30.96
N SER A 413 1.91 -10.82 -31.22
CA SER A 413 0.93 -10.21 -32.12
C SER A 413 1.21 -10.62 -33.57
N PRO A 414 0.23 -11.22 -34.29
CA PRO A 414 0.40 -11.60 -35.69
C PRO A 414 0.80 -10.40 -36.56
N THR A 415 0.18 -9.24 -36.31
CA THR A 415 0.47 -8.01 -37.05
C THR A 415 1.88 -7.48 -36.77
N ILE A 416 2.28 -7.40 -35.50
CA ILE A 416 3.63 -6.94 -35.16
C ILE A 416 4.68 -7.89 -35.76
N ASN A 417 4.45 -9.20 -35.71
CA ASN A 417 5.36 -10.17 -36.30
C ASN A 417 5.47 -10.00 -37.82
N ASN A 418 4.36 -9.72 -38.51
CA ASN A 418 4.38 -9.41 -39.95
C ASN A 418 5.20 -8.15 -40.24
N TRP A 419 4.94 -7.05 -39.52
CA TRP A 419 5.70 -5.79 -39.66
C TRP A 419 7.20 -5.98 -39.43
N LEU A 420 7.58 -6.68 -38.37
CA LEU A 420 8.98 -7.01 -38.10
C LEU A 420 9.56 -7.87 -39.23
N GLY A 421 8.79 -8.82 -39.76
CA GLY A 421 9.16 -9.64 -40.90
C GLY A 421 9.39 -8.83 -42.18
N GLU A 422 8.56 -7.84 -42.46
CA GLU A 422 8.72 -6.93 -43.61
C GLU A 422 9.99 -6.06 -43.46
N ILE A 423 10.19 -5.48 -42.28
CA ILE A 423 11.38 -4.66 -41.98
C ILE A 423 12.67 -5.50 -42.01
N ASN A 424 12.62 -6.75 -41.58
CA ASN A 424 13.80 -7.63 -41.56
C ASN A 424 14.16 -8.18 -42.95
N ARG A 425 13.18 -8.34 -43.86
CA ARG A 425 13.38 -8.90 -45.21
C ARG A 425 13.67 -7.84 -46.28
N THR A 426 13.58 -6.56 -45.96
CA THR A 426 13.78 -5.48 -46.93
C THR A 426 15.23 -5.37 -47.39
N GLU A 427 15.43 -5.14 -48.69
CA GLU A 427 16.73 -4.81 -49.29
C GLU A 427 16.88 -3.32 -49.60
N ILE A 428 15.88 -2.50 -49.23
CA ILE A 428 15.83 -1.07 -49.58
C ILE A 428 16.92 -0.28 -48.83
N ILE A 429 17.09 -0.54 -47.54
CA ILE A 429 18.12 0.03 -46.66
C ILE A 429 18.65 -1.05 -45.70
N PRO A 430 19.90 -0.94 -45.21
CA PRO A 430 20.46 -1.93 -44.28
C PRO A 430 19.64 -2.05 -42.99
N ARG A 431 19.27 -3.27 -42.58
CA ARG A 431 18.47 -3.50 -41.34
C ARG A 431 19.08 -2.83 -40.10
N LYS A 432 20.41 -2.82 -39.98
CA LYS A 432 21.14 -2.21 -38.86
C LYS A 432 20.98 -0.69 -38.76
N SER A 433 20.63 0.00 -39.86
CA SER A 433 20.37 1.44 -39.84
C SER A 433 18.97 1.80 -39.34
N ILE A 434 18.12 0.80 -39.06
CA ILE A 434 16.75 0.99 -38.58
C ILE A 434 16.65 0.63 -37.11
N HIS A 435 16.20 1.57 -36.29
CA HIS A 435 15.77 1.33 -34.92
C HIS A 435 14.24 1.29 -34.86
N ILE A 436 13.71 0.26 -34.22
CA ILE A 436 12.27 0.02 -34.11
C ILE A 436 11.85 0.23 -32.67
N VAL A 437 10.81 1.05 -32.48
CA VAL A 437 10.22 1.29 -31.17
C VAL A 437 8.70 1.20 -31.24
N PHE A 438 8.07 0.88 -30.12
CA PHE A 438 6.63 0.69 -29.98
C PHE A 438 6.02 1.76 -29.09
N LEU A 439 4.89 2.32 -29.50
CA LEU A 439 4.13 3.24 -28.67
C LEU A 439 3.13 2.46 -27.82
N SER A 440 3.44 2.31 -26.54
CA SER A 440 2.57 1.74 -25.51
C SER A 440 1.75 2.80 -24.78
N ASN A 441 0.48 2.50 -24.55
CA ASN A 441 -0.45 3.38 -23.83
C ASN A 441 0.01 3.73 -22.41
N PHE A 442 0.74 2.83 -21.74
CA PHE A 442 1.16 3.01 -20.34
C PHE A 442 2.61 3.44 -20.19
N PHE A 443 3.51 2.91 -21.03
CA PHE A 443 4.95 3.17 -20.93
C PHE A 443 5.44 4.29 -21.85
N GLY A 444 4.64 4.75 -22.81
CA GLY A 444 5.11 5.62 -23.88
C GLY A 444 5.91 4.82 -24.91
N ILE A 445 7.08 5.29 -25.32
CA ILE A 445 7.90 4.56 -26.30
C ILE A 445 8.66 3.42 -25.61
N ILE A 446 8.56 2.21 -26.16
CA ILE A 446 9.28 0.99 -25.79
C ILE A 446 10.19 0.55 -26.94
N PRO A 447 11.53 0.58 -26.80
CA PRO A 447 12.43 0.01 -27.79
C PRO A 447 12.21 -1.49 -27.99
N LEU A 448 12.38 -1.98 -29.23
CA LEU A 448 12.23 -3.41 -29.56
C LEU A 448 13.08 -4.31 -28.65
N GLU A 449 14.26 -3.84 -28.27
CA GLU A 449 15.23 -4.51 -27.39
C GLU A 449 14.69 -4.76 -25.97
N LEU A 450 13.71 -3.97 -25.55
CA LEU A 450 13.09 -4.05 -24.22
C LEU A 450 11.69 -4.67 -24.25
N LEU A 451 11.14 -4.94 -25.43
CA LEU A 451 9.74 -5.29 -25.63
C LEU A 451 9.32 -6.57 -24.90
N ASP A 452 10.20 -7.57 -24.83
CA ASP A 452 9.95 -8.85 -24.15
C ASP A 452 10.43 -8.84 -22.69
N THR A 453 10.93 -7.71 -22.17
CA THR A 453 11.49 -7.62 -20.81
C THR A 453 10.46 -7.12 -19.80
N PHE A 454 10.58 -7.53 -18.54
CA PHE A 454 9.66 -7.10 -17.48
C PHE A 454 9.84 -5.63 -17.12
N PRO A 455 8.75 -4.84 -16.95
CA PRO A 455 7.33 -5.21 -17.07
C PRO A 455 6.70 -5.04 -18.48
N MET A 456 7.46 -4.53 -19.46
CA MET A 456 6.95 -4.18 -20.80
C MET A 456 6.34 -5.37 -21.54
N GLY A 457 7.01 -6.53 -21.53
CA GLY A 457 6.49 -7.74 -22.19
C GLY A 457 5.47 -8.52 -21.37
N GLN A 458 5.36 -8.25 -20.07
CA GLN A 458 4.52 -9.01 -19.14
C GLN A 458 3.52 -8.08 -18.45
N HIS A 459 2.60 -7.52 -19.23
CA HIS A 459 1.48 -6.78 -18.70
C HIS A 459 0.24 -6.90 -19.59
N GLU A 460 -0.92 -6.72 -18.97
CA GLU A 460 -2.19 -6.50 -19.65
C GLU A 460 -2.74 -5.14 -19.24
N ALA A 461 -3.38 -4.47 -20.18
CA ALA A 461 -3.83 -3.10 -20.00
C ALA A 461 -5.18 -2.89 -20.67
N ILE A 462 -6.02 -2.06 -20.05
CA ILE A 462 -7.31 -1.69 -20.63
C ILE A 462 -7.11 -0.78 -21.86
N SER A 463 -7.95 -0.98 -22.89
CA SER A 463 -8.01 -0.16 -24.11
C SER A 463 -9.17 0.87 -24.10
N SER A 464 -9.85 1.05 -22.96
CA SER A 464 -11.21 1.63 -22.89
C SER A 464 -11.33 3.13 -23.15
N THR A 465 -12.57 3.51 -23.51
CA THR A 465 -13.07 4.84 -23.90
C THR A 465 -13.06 5.93 -22.84
N GLU A 466 -13.36 5.63 -21.58
CA GLU A 466 -13.46 6.67 -20.54
C GLU A 466 -12.10 7.14 -20.01
N MET A 467 -11.09 6.27 -20.06
CA MET A 467 -9.71 6.65 -19.71
C MET A 467 -8.97 7.36 -20.84
N LYS A 468 -9.57 7.47 -22.04
CA LYS A 468 -8.89 7.90 -23.28
C LYS A 468 -8.13 9.19 -23.11
N GLU A 469 -8.72 10.25 -22.55
CA GLU A 469 -8.05 11.56 -22.55
C GLU A 469 -6.83 11.60 -21.61
N ASN A 470 -6.96 11.09 -20.38
CA ASN A 470 -5.86 11.05 -19.43
C ASN A 470 -4.77 10.05 -19.87
N LEU A 471 -5.17 8.89 -20.38
CA LEU A 471 -4.26 7.89 -20.93
C LEU A 471 -3.50 8.44 -22.14
N TYR A 472 -4.20 9.08 -23.07
CA TYR A 472 -3.63 9.74 -24.24
C TYR A 472 -2.62 10.80 -23.86
N LYS A 473 -3.00 11.73 -22.97
CA LYS A 473 -2.09 12.79 -22.48
C LYS A 473 -0.85 12.21 -21.80
N ASN A 474 -1.02 11.19 -20.94
CA ASN A 474 0.09 10.54 -20.25
C ASN A 474 0.99 9.75 -21.21
N CYS A 475 0.41 9.03 -22.17
CA CYS A 475 1.14 8.30 -23.20
C CYS A 475 2.03 9.25 -24.00
N LEU A 476 1.48 10.36 -24.48
CA LEU A 476 2.25 11.37 -25.22
C LEU A 476 3.34 12.02 -24.37
N LEU A 477 3.05 12.37 -23.11
CA LEU A 477 4.06 12.90 -22.20
C LEU A 477 5.23 11.93 -22.00
N LYS A 478 4.93 10.63 -21.85
CA LYS A 478 5.94 9.58 -21.69
C LYS A 478 6.71 9.31 -22.98
N ALA A 479 6.04 9.31 -24.12
CA ALA A 479 6.67 9.20 -25.44
C ALA A 479 7.61 10.38 -25.71
N GLU A 480 7.21 11.59 -25.34
CA GLU A 480 8.05 12.78 -25.46
C GLU A 480 9.37 12.63 -24.69
N ASN A 481 9.35 12.04 -23.50
CA ASN A 481 10.59 11.82 -22.73
C ASN A 481 11.63 11.03 -23.52
N TYR A 482 11.21 9.99 -24.25
CA TYR A 482 12.10 9.21 -25.10
C TYR A 482 12.56 10.03 -26.32
N ILE A 483 11.63 10.67 -27.04
CA ILE A 483 11.96 11.49 -28.23
C ILE A 483 12.95 12.58 -27.85
N ARG A 484 12.71 13.31 -26.76
CA ARG A 484 13.60 14.36 -26.26
C ARG A 484 15.01 13.85 -25.99
N SER A 485 15.13 12.64 -25.44
CA SER A 485 16.43 12.06 -25.10
C SER A 485 17.22 11.58 -26.34
N TYR A 486 16.55 11.18 -27.42
CA TYR A 486 17.19 10.44 -28.51
C TYR A 486 16.95 10.98 -29.92
N TYR A 487 16.20 12.07 -30.10
CA TYR A 487 15.87 12.56 -31.45
C TYR A 487 17.11 12.88 -32.30
N MET A 488 18.19 13.37 -31.68
CA MET A 488 19.44 13.68 -32.39
C MET A 488 20.18 12.44 -32.89
N SER A 489 19.82 11.25 -32.42
CA SER A 489 20.41 9.99 -32.89
C SER A 489 19.89 9.56 -34.26
N TYR A 490 18.82 10.19 -34.77
CA TYR A 490 18.18 9.78 -36.03
C TYR A 490 18.11 10.94 -37.02
N LYS A 491 18.38 10.65 -38.29
CA LYS A 491 18.24 11.59 -39.42
C LYS A 491 16.79 11.78 -39.83
N LYS A 492 16.05 10.66 -39.92
CA LYS A 492 14.65 10.60 -40.34
C LYS A 492 13.84 9.68 -39.43
N THR A 493 12.56 10.00 -39.24
CA THR A 493 11.62 9.20 -38.44
C THR A 493 10.41 8.78 -39.28
N GLY A 494 10.00 7.53 -39.17
CA GLY A 494 8.76 6.99 -39.74
C GLY A 494 7.78 6.63 -38.62
N VAL A 495 6.51 6.96 -38.81
CA VAL A 495 5.43 6.58 -37.88
C VAL A 495 4.40 5.76 -38.65
N LEU A 496 4.20 4.51 -38.23
CA LEU A 496 3.20 3.65 -38.85
C LEU A 496 1.82 3.89 -38.21
N ILE A 497 0.83 4.17 -39.04
CA ILE A 497 -0.58 4.22 -38.63
C ILE A 497 -1.35 3.30 -39.58
N PRO A 498 -1.58 2.02 -39.22
CA PRO A 498 -2.25 1.09 -40.10
C PRO A 498 -3.74 1.41 -40.21
N GLU A 499 -4.38 0.99 -41.29
CA GLU A 499 -5.85 1.07 -41.43
C GLU A 499 -6.54 -0.05 -40.65
N THR A 500 -5.93 -1.23 -40.68
CA THR A 500 -6.43 -2.45 -40.03
C THR A 500 -5.27 -3.25 -39.44
N PHE A 501 -5.57 -4.13 -38.49
CA PHE A 501 -4.61 -5.09 -37.95
C PHE A 501 -5.28 -6.43 -37.67
N ILE A 502 -4.49 -7.50 -37.75
CA ILE A 502 -4.87 -8.85 -37.34
C ILE A 502 -4.64 -8.99 -35.83
N ASN A 503 -5.68 -9.33 -35.07
CA ASN A 503 -5.62 -9.56 -33.63
C ASN A 503 -5.13 -10.99 -33.29
N GLN A 504 -5.05 -11.29 -32.00
CA GLN A 504 -4.59 -12.57 -31.43
C GLN A 504 -5.49 -13.77 -31.78
N TYR A 505 -6.70 -13.49 -32.28
CA TYR A 505 -7.67 -14.48 -32.74
C TYR A 505 -7.69 -14.61 -34.27
N GLU A 506 -6.68 -14.05 -34.96
CA GLU A 506 -6.57 -14.01 -36.42
C GLU A 506 -7.70 -13.23 -37.13
N GLU A 507 -8.38 -12.33 -36.41
CA GLU A 507 -9.44 -11.50 -36.96
C GLU A 507 -8.90 -10.16 -37.45
N ASN A 508 -9.43 -9.68 -38.58
CA ASN A 508 -9.06 -8.37 -39.11
C ASN A 508 -9.90 -7.25 -38.46
N ILE A 509 -9.24 -6.34 -37.75
CA ILE A 509 -9.86 -5.28 -36.95
C ILE A 509 -9.46 -3.90 -37.49
N ASN A 510 -10.41 -2.97 -37.56
CA ASN A 510 -10.13 -1.58 -37.88
C ASN A 510 -9.26 -0.92 -36.81
N PHE A 511 -8.23 -0.19 -37.23
CA PHE A 511 -7.35 0.50 -36.31
C PHE A 511 -8.08 1.64 -35.57
N TYR A 512 -7.74 1.83 -34.30
CA TYR A 512 -8.45 2.74 -33.41
C TYR A 512 -8.20 4.20 -33.79
N LYS A 513 -9.24 4.94 -34.20
CA LYS A 513 -9.13 6.35 -34.65
C LYS A 513 -8.62 7.31 -33.56
N ASP A 514 -8.75 6.92 -32.30
CA ASP A 514 -8.35 7.71 -31.13
C ASP A 514 -7.03 7.24 -30.50
N HIS A 515 -6.30 6.35 -31.17
CA HIS A 515 -5.03 5.83 -30.69
C HIS A 515 -4.01 6.96 -30.44
N PRO A 516 -3.21 6.94 -29.35
CA PRO A 516 -2.22 7.98 -29.06
C PRO A 516 -1.17 8.23 -30.16
N ILE A 517 -0.99 7.28 -31.08
CA ILE A 517 -0.05 7.40 -32.22
C ILE A 517 -0.34 8.63 -33.09
N TYR A 518 -1.62 9.03 -33.24
CA TYR A 518 -1.99 10.23 -34.00
C TYR A 518 -1.41 11.51 -33.38
N GLY A 519 -1.20 11.52 -32.06
CA GLY A 519 -0.61 12.64 -31.34
C GLY A 519 0.90 12.79 -31.52
N ILE A 520 1.61 11.74 -31.96
CA ILE A 520 3.06 11.78 -32.21
C ILE A 520 3.42 12.82 -33.27
N ARG A 521 2.56 13.03 -34.28
CA ARG A 521 2.76 14.05 -35.31
C ARG A 521 3.08 15.43 -34.74
N ASN A 522 2.33 15.84 -33.72
CA ASN A 522 2.49 17.15 -33.09
C ASN A 522 3.81 17.23 -32.30
N LEU A 523 4.23 16.14 -31.66
CA LEU A 523 5.50 16.07 -30.96
C LEU A 523 6.67 16.21 -31.95
N LEU A 524 6.66 15.45 -33.06
CA LEU A 524 7.74 15.47 -34.06
C LEU A 524 7.84 16.82 -34.80
N LYS A 525 6.68 17.38 -35.22
CA LYS A 525 6.63 18.61 -36.02
C LYS A 525 6.86 19.88 -35.19
N THR A 526 6.04 20.09 -34.17
CA THR A 526 5.93 21.41 -33.52
C THR A 526 7.01 21.62 -32.47
N LYS A 527 7.52 20.53 -31.85
CA LYS A 527 8.42 20.62 -30.71
C LYS A 527 9.89 20.37 -31.06
N TYR A 528 10.17 19.53 -32.04
CA TYR A 528 11.54 19.12 -32.40
C TYR A 528 11.90 19.35 -33.87
N ASN A 529 10.95 19.76 -34.73
CA ASN A 529 11.14 20.02 -36.15
C ASN A 529 11.90 18.91 -36.90
N LEU A 530 11.53 17.65 -36.63
CA LEU A 530 12.20 16.47 -37.19
C LEU A 530 11.78 16.22 -38.63
N ASN A 531 12.67 15.59 -39.42
CA ASN A 531 12.31 15.09 -40.74
C ASN A 531 11.56 13.76 -40.59
N PHE A 532 10.26 13.73 -40.87
CA PHE A 532 9.44 12.54 -40.64
C PHE A 532 8.38 12.27 -41.71
N ILE A 533 7.97 11.01 -41.80
CA ILE A 533 6.84 10.53 -42.60
C ILE A 533 5.84 9.79 -41.70
N ILE A 534 4.55 9.93 -42.03
CA ILE A 534 3.48 9.09 -41.47
C ILE A 534 2.90 8.31 -42.65
N SER A 535 2.90 6.98 -42.57
CA SER A 535 2.31 6.12 -43.59
C SER A 535 1.51 4.97 -42.94
N ASN A 536 0.61 4.38 -43.70
CA ASN A 536 -0.08 3.13 -43.40
C ASN A 536 0.72 1.90 -43.87
N GLU A 537 1.79 2.08 -44.66
CA GLU A 537 2.65 1.02 -45.17
C GLU A 537 4.12 1.19 -44.72
N ILE A 538 4.78 0.08 -44.40
CA ILE A 538 6.20 0.07 -44.01
C ILE A 538 7.09 0.43 -45.20
N LYS A 539 6.77 -0.09 -46.38
CA LYS A 539 7.51 0.17 -47.63
C LYS A 539 7.70 1.66 -47.92
N ASP A 540 6.69 2.49 -47.72
CA ASP A 540 6.77 3.94 -47.92
C ASP A 540 7.79 4.60 -46.99
N MET A 541 7.83 4.18 -45.72
CA MET A 541 8.80 4.69 -44.76
C MET A 541 10.22 4.33 -45.17
N LEU A 542 10.44 3.10 -45.65
CA LEU A 542 11.75 2.64 -46.12
C LEU A 542 12.22 3.41 -47.37
N LEU A 543 11.32 3.69 -48.30
CA LEU A 543 11.62 4.52 -49.48
C LEU A 543 11.97 5.97 -49.09
N PHE A 544 11.23 6.54 -48.12
CA PHE A 544 11.53 7.87 -47.58
C PHE A 544 12.91 7.94 -46.90
N PHE A 545 13.31 6.89 -46.18
CA PHE A 545 14.65 6.79 -45.59
C PHE A 545 15.76 6.63 -46.63
N LYS A 546 15.49 5.95 -47.75
CA LYS A 546 16.44 5.81 -48.86
C LYS A 546 16.67 7.11 -49.63
N ALA A 547 15.68 8.00 -49.69
CA ALA A 547 15.77 9.29 -50.35
C ALA A 547 16.60 10.33 -49.56
N ASP A 548 17.62 9.87 -48.83
CA ASP A 548 18.50 10.66 -47.94
C ASP A 548 19.90 10.83 -48.53
#